data_AF-W4GL73-F1
#
_entry.id   AF-W4GL73-F1
#
_cell.length_a   1.000
_cell.length_b   1.000
_cell.length_c   1.000
_cell.angle_alpha   90.00
_cell.angle_beta   90.00
_cell.angle_gamma   90.00
#
_symmetry.space_group_name_H-M   'P 1'
#
loop_
_entity.id
_entity.type
_entity.pdbx_description
1 polymer ?
#
loop_
_entity_poly.entity_id
_entity_poly.type
_entity_poly.pdbx_seq_one_letter_code
_entity_poly.pdbx_strand_id
1 'polypeptide(L)'
;MALAPTVVTSLQRKHNTEFLDEPMRTGPRAGSLDTDDASMSSTNVEKQESFVHTFRHCWPLLFALLFLGGTSFGVAAMVKTFEIDPIYGNWTMAQYRQDATLGEGCRAVDHEVPWRELKRKLLRCRRGQYYDPLHNDCAECPADSPDDKVFAVFWETQSNCQNLVGNPHTRFLTHIMWSFVEPGEDGTVPSEFQYWSQEHIKDCILQLRMRCIKNMVAIGGATARERFLELKDPANLERFKHSSMKVVQEFGFDGIDIDDETGNMKGTHQDWLTHHGPVVVNYLQALRDGLDAIQRPDEPRYLLTWDEFPHSWDPPDPTNELYTGCISFHKDYDGWHRCYEPRISALVDMVNVMFYNMDSGDVRIASVLL
;
A
#
# COMPACT_ATOMS: atom_id res chain seq x y z
N MET A 1 -39.75 36.42 -40.50
CA MET A 1 -38.42 36.68 -41.10
C MET A 1 -37.45 35.71 -40.43
N ALA A 2 -36.64 34.88 -41.12
CA ALA A 2 -35.78 35.13 -42.31
C ALA A 2 -34.59 36.04 -41.93
N LEU A 3 -33.32 35.71 -42.18
CA LEU A 3 -32.70 34.67 -43.05
C LEU A 3 -31.37 34.13 -42.46
N ALA A 4 -30.81 33.09 -43.11
CA ALA A 4 -29.44 32.60 -42.89
C ALA A 4 -28.40 33.38 -43.74
N PRO A 5 -27.11 32.99 -43.67
CA PRO A 5 -26.51 32.25 -44.80
C PRO A 5 -25.80 30.94 -44.34
N THR A 6 -25.60 29.84 -45.09
CA THR A 6 -25.22 29.50 -46.50
C THR A 6 -23.74 29.76 -46.88
N VAL A 7 -23.01 28.86 -47.59
CA VAL A 7 -23.25 27.43 -47.96
C VAL A 7 -22.30 26.49 -47.17
N VAL A 8 -21.40 25.59 -47.61
CA VAL A 8 -20.89 25.04 -48.91
C VAL A 8 -20.63 23.52 -48.73
N THR A 9 -20.64 22.71 -49.79
CA THR A 9 -20.54 21.23 -49.75
C THR A 9 -19.18 20.62 -50.13
N SER A 10 -18.92 19.42 -49.59
CA SER A 10 -18.05 18.30 -50.03
C SER A 10 -17.16 18.39 -51.29
N LEU A 11 -15.99 17.74 -51.25
CA LEU A 11 -15.33 17.15 -52.42
C LEU A 11 -14.45 15.93 -52.06
N GLN A 12 -14.68 14.78 -52.72
CA GLN A 12 -13.75 13.64 -52.78
C GLN A 12 -12.98 13.66 -54.11
N ARG A 13 -11.69 13.25 -54.11
CA ARG A 13 -11.01 12.35 -55.09
C ARG A 13 -9.50 12.25 -54.79
N LYS A 14 -8.89 11.04 -54.79
CA LYS A 14 -8.16 10.34 -55.90
C LYS A 14 -6.89 11.10 -56.39
N HIS A 15 -5.77 10.47 -56.78
CA HIS A 15 -5.52 9.07 -57.21
C HIS A 15 -4.01 8.68 -57.15
N ASN A 16 -3.70 7.38 -57.37
CA ASN A 16 -2.42 6.75 -57.84
C ASN A 16 -1.31 6.56 -56.77
N THR A 17 -0.56 5.44 -56.66
CA THR A 17 0.10 4.47 -57.59
C THR A 17 1.36 5.07 -58.27
N GLU A 18 2.47 4.36 -58.54
CA GLU A 18 2.76 2.92 -58.79
C GLU A 18 4.17 2.47 -58.34
N PHE A 19 4.43 1.14 -58.31
CA PHE A 19 5.61 0.35 -58.81
C PHE A 19 5.68 -1.01 -58.05
N LEU A 20 5.37 -2.16 -58.67
CA LEU A 20 6.25 -3.07 -59.47
C LEU A 20 7.30 -3.81 -58.59
N ASP A 21 7.49 -5.14 -58.66
CA ASP A 21 7.44 -6.08 -59.81
C ASP A 21 6.71 -7.43 -59.56
N GLU A 22 6.48 -8.19 -60.65
CA GLU A 22 5.98 -9.59 -60.70
C GLU A 22 7.04 -10.50 -61.38
N PRO A 23 7.01 -11.84 -61.21
CA PRO A 23 6.61 -12.66 -62.38
C PRO A 23 5.91 -14.03 -62.10
N MET A 24 5.11 -14.49 -63.07
CA MET A 24 4.40 -15.79 -63.12
C MET A 24 5.23 -17.00 -63.61
N ARG A 25 4.76 -18.23 -63.31
CA ARG A 25 4.50 -19.43 -64.20
C ARG A 25 4.72 -20.76 -63.47
N THR A 26 4.18 -21.94 -63.86
CA THR A 26 3.28 -22.46 -64.95
C THR A 26 2.15 -23.29 -64.31
N GLY A 27 0.97 -23.60 -64.90
CA GLY A 27 0.68 -24.31 -66.17
C GLY A 27 0.66 -25.85 -65.95
N PRO A 28 -0.22 -26.66 -66.60
CA PRO A 28 -0.77 -26.51 -67.96
C PRO A 28 -2.32 -26.45 -68.06
N ARG A 29 -2.88 -26.56 -69.29
CA ARG A 29 -4.28 -26.23 -69.65
C ARG A 29 -4.78 -27.00 -70.89
N ALA A 30 -5.93 -27.68 -70.79
CA ALA A 30 -6.82 -28.11 -71.89
C ALA A 30 -8.16 -28.61 -71.28
N GLY A 31 -9.34 -28.56 -71.93
CA GLY A 31 -9.71 -27.90 -73.19
C GLY A 31 -10.87 -28.62 -73.93
N SER A 32 -11.80 -27.86 -74.53
CA SER A 32 -12.79 -28.28 -75.56
C SER A 32 -14.18 -28.85 -75.13
N LEU A 33 -15.22 -28.05 -75.42
CA LEU A 33 -16.53 -28.35 -76.09
C LEU A 33 -17.57 -29.38 -75.53
N ASP A 34 -18.85 -28.98 -75.73
CA ASP A 34 -20.04 -29.76 -76.16
C ASP A 34 -20.62 -30.90 -75.27
N THR A 35 -21.93 -31.24 -75.27
CA THR A 35 -23.19 -30.59 -75.73
C THR A 35 -24.42 -31.20 -74.99
N ASP A 36 -25.56 -30.51 -75.05
CA ASP A 36 -26.97 -30.96 -75.14
C ASP A 36 -27.62 -32.03 -74.21
N ASP A 37 -28.86 -31.71 -73.85
CA ASP A 37 -30.04 -32.56 -73.56
C ASP A 37 -29.94 -33.92 -72.85
N ALA A 38 -30.56 -33.97 -71.66
CA ALA A 38 -31.42 -35.08 -71.26
C ALA A 38 -32.58 -34.56 -70.38
N SER A 39 -33.83 -34.78 -70.80
CA SER A 39 -35.02 -34.41 -70.01
C SER A 39 -35.64 -35.62 -69.32
N MET A 40 -35.98 -35.48 -68.02
CA MET A 40 -36.96 -36.26 -67.23
C MET A 40 -36.79 -35.89 -65.74
N SER A 41 -37.81 -35.95 -64.87
CA SER A 41 -39.25 -36.15 -65.08
C SER A 41 -40.02 -35.46 -63.94
N SER A 42 -41.25 -35.00 -64.20
CA SER A 42 -42.11 -34.39 -63.18
C SER A 42 -42.99 -35.41 -62.45
N THR A 43 -42.53 -35.92 -61.30
CA THR A 43 -43.42 -36.56 -60.30
C THR A 43 -42.81 -36.57 -58.90
N ASN A 44 -43.36 -35.75 -58.00
CA ASN A 44 -43.95 -36.17 -56.73
C ASN A 44 -44.32 -34.94 -55.88
N VAL A 45 -45.61 -34.74 -55.63
CA VAL A 45 -46.11 -33.77 -54.64
C VAL A 45 -46.10 -34.45 -53.29
N GLU A 46 -44.93 -34.51 -52.66
CA GLU A 46 -44.80 -35.01 -51.29
C GLU A 46 -45.22 -33.92 -50.30
N LYS A 47 -46.01 -34.29 -49.28
CA LYS A 47 -46.57 -33.33 -48.33
C LYS A 47 -45.47 -32.70 -47.50
N GLN A 48 -45.42 -31.37 -47.48
CA GLN A 48 -44.65 -30.62 -46.50
C GLN A 48 -45.34 -30.75 -45.13
N GLU A 49 -45.06 -31.83 -44.39
CA GLU A 49 -45.50 -31.96 -43.00
C GLU A 49 -44.90 -30.84 -42.16
N SER A 50 -45.72 -30.22 -41.30
CA SER A 50 -45.26 -29.10 -40.46
C SER A 50 -44.21 -29.60 -39.47
N PHE A 51 -42.97 -29.12 -39.61
CA PHE A 51 -41.82 -29.54 -38.80
C PHE A 51 -42.12 -29.39 -37.29
N VAL A 52 -42.40 -30.50 -36.62
CA VAL A 52 -42.66 -30.52 -35.19
C VAL A 52 -41.32 -30.35 -34.47
N HIS A 53 -41.10 -29.17 -33.89
CA HIS A 53 -39.90 -28.87 -33.10
C HIS A 53 -39.77 -29.84 -31.92
N THR A 54 -38.91 -30.86 -32.07
CA THR A 54 -38.64 -31.85 -31.04
C THR A 54 -37.21 -31.72 -30.54
N PHE A 55 -37.03 -31.63 -29.22
CA PHE A 55 -35.73 -31.51 -28.57
C PHE A 55 -34.81 -32.76 -28.73
N ARG A 56 -35.29 -33.80 -29.42
CA ARG A 56 -34.55 -35.04 -29.74
C ARG A 56 -33.22 -34.81 -30.48
N HIS A 57 -33.06 -33.66 -31.14
CA HIS A 57 -31.83 -33.26 -31.83
C HIS A 57 -31.11 -32.07 -31.19
N CYS A 58 -31.47 -31.69 -29.95
CA CYS A 58 -30.76 -30.66 -29.18
C CYS A 58 -29.58 -31.21 -28.36
N TRP A 59 -29.31 -32.52 -28.40
CA TRP A 59 -28.14 -33.11 -27.75
C TRP A 59 -26.79 -32.49 -28.19
N PRO A 60 -26.55 -32.11 -29.47
CA PRO A 60 -25.29 -31.45 -29.84
C PRO A 60 -25.15 -30.06 -29.24
N LEU A 61 -26.27 -29.34 -29.00
CA LEU A 61 -26.27 -28.05 -28.30
C LEU A 61 -25.92 -28.21 -26.82
N LEU A 62 -26.38 -29.28 -26.16
CA LEU A 62 -25.99 -29.58 -24.78
C LEU A 62 -24.49 -29.89 -24.67
N PHE A 63 -23.93 -30.68 -25.59
CA PHE A 63 -22.48 -30.91 -25.63
C PHE A 63 -21.70 -29.65 -26.01
N ALA A 64 -22.19 -28.82 -26.93
CA ALA A 64 -21.55 -27.56 -27.28
C ALA A 64 -21.54 -26.56 -26.10
N LEU A 65 -22.64 -26.46 -25.35
CA LEU A 65 -22.73 -25.62 -24.15
C LEU A 65 -21.87 -26.15 -23.01
N LEU A 66 -21.81 -27.46 -22.79
CA LEU A 66 -20.91 -28.07 -21.80
C LEU A 66 -19.43 -27.93 -22.21
N PHE A 67 -19.12 -28.03 -23.49
CA PHE A 67 -17.76 -27.80 -24.00
C PHE A 67 -17.36 -26.32 -23.87
N LEU A 68 -18.22 -25.38 -24.28
CA LEU A 68 -17.98 -23.94 -24.12
C LEU A 68 -17.87 -23.53 -22.65
N GLY A 69 -18.77 -24.02 -21.79
CA GLY A 69 -18.72 -23.77 -20.34
C GLY A 69 -17.46 -24.38 -19.69
N GLY A 70 -17.14 -25.63 -20.01
CA GLY A 70 -15.97 -26.33 -19.48
C GLY A 70 -14.64 -25.74 -19.96
N THR A 71 -14.53 -25.35 -21.24
CA THR A 71 -13.34 -24.65 -21.76
C THR A 71 -13.25 -23.23 -21.22
N SER A 72 -14.35 -22.48 -21.14
CA SER A 72 -14.34 -21.13 -20.55
C SER A 72 -13.98 -21.17 -19.06
N PHE A 73 -14.48 -22.15 -18.30
CA PHE A 73 -14.10 -22.35 -16.90
C PHE A 73 -12.65 -22.82 -16.76
N GLY A 74 -12.20 -23.75 -17.60
CA GLY A 74 -10.81 -24.23 -17.61
C GLY A 74 -9.82 -23.12 -17.95
N VAL A 75 -10.14 -22.28 -18.95
CA VAL A 75 -9.36 -21.08 -19.29
C VAL A 75 -9.43 -20.05 -18.17
N ALA A 76 -10.60 -19.76 -17.60
CA ALA A 76 -10.71 -18.80 -16.49
C ALA A 76 -9.97 -19.27 -15.23
N ALA A 77 -9.96 -20.57 -14.94
CA ALA A 77 -9.15 -21.18 -13.89
C ALA A 77 -7.66 -21.04 -14.22
N MET A 78 -7.22 -21.42 -15.43
CA MET A 78 -5.84 -21.22 -15.88
C MET A 78 -5.38 -19.76 -15.79
N VAL A 79 -6.19 -18.80 -16.26
CA VAL A 79 -5.88 -17.37 -16.19
C VAL A 79 -5.77 -16.89 -14.74
N LYS A 80 -6.60 -17.39 -13.82
CA LYS A 80 -6.53 -17.06 -12.38
C LYS A 80 -5.45 -17.82 -11.60
N THR A 81 -4.91 -18.92 -12.13
CA THR A 81 -3.88 -19.73 -11.46
C THR A 81 -2.48 -19.51 -12.07
N PHE A 82 -2.39 -19.00 -13.29
CA PHE A 82 -1.14 -18.83 -14.05
C PHE A 82 -1.01 -17.49 -14.81
N GLU A 83 -1.86 -16.49 -14.50
CA GLU A 83 -1.78 -15.08 -14.95
C GLU A 83 -1.34 -14.89 -16.42
N ILE A 84 -2.21 -15.28 -17.35
CA ILE A 84 -1.94 -15.17 -18.79
C ILE A 84 -2.22 -13.75 -19.27
N ASP A 85 -1.20 -13.10 -19.85
CA ASP A 85 -1.31 -11.78 -20.48
C ASP A 85 -2.31 -11.79 -21.65
N PRO A 86 -3.38 -10.98 -21.61
CA PRO A 86 -4.43 -10.94 -22.65
C PRO A 86 -3.97 -10.32 -23.98
N ILE A 87 -2.79 -9.70 -24.06
CA ILE A 87 -2.28 -9.04 -25.27
C ILE A 87 -1.45 -10.01 -26.12
N TYR A 88 -0.64 -10.88 -25.49
CA TYR A 88 0.36 -11.69 -26.20
C TYR A 88 0.13 -13.20 -26.19
N GLY A 89 -0.75 -13.74 -25.34
CA GLY A 89 -1.30 -15.11 -25.45
C GLY A 89 -0.28 -16.25 -25.40
N ASN A 90 0.94 -16.02 -24.90
CA ASN A 90 2.07 -16.95 -25.03
C ASN A 90 2.33 -17.75 -23.75
N TRP A 91 2.61 -19.04 -23.86
CA TRP A 91 2.68 -19.98 -22.72
C TRP A 91 4.06 -20.04 -22.04
N THR A 92 4.75 -18.90 -21.90
CA THR A 92 6.11 -18.83 -21.33
C THR A 92 6.30 -17.56 -20.52
N MET A 93 6.42 -17.71 -19.19
CA MET A 93 6.59 -16.61 -18.23
C MET A 93 5.41 -15.60 -18.31
N ALA A 94 4.53 -15.50 -17.30
CA ALA A 94 4.89 -14.95 -16.00
C ALA A 94 6.29 -14.30 -15.96
N GLN A 95 6.57 -13.38 -16.89
CA GLN A 95 7.35 -12.21 -16.53
C GLN A 95 6.46 -11.49 -15.53
N TYR A 96 6.63 -11.88 -14.26
CA TYR A 96 6.68 -10.89 -13.21
C TYR A 96 7.37 -9.67 -13.79
N ARG A 97 6.66 -8.54 -13.85
CA ARG A 97 7.29 -7.32 -13.35
C ARG A 97 7.68 -7.61 -11.91
N GLN A 98 8.86 -8.20 -11.76
CA GLN A 98 9.75 -7.73 -10.72
C GLN A 98 9.94 -6.27 -11.13
N ASP A 99 9.33 -5.35 -10.38
CA ASP A 99 9.59 -3.93 -10.60
C ASP A 99 11.06 -3.73 -10.23
N ALA A 100 11.89 -3.79 -11.27
CA ALA A 100 13.25 -4.28 -11.13
C ALA A 100 14.23 -3.16 -10.83
N THR A 101 15.25 -3.53 -10.05
CA THR A 101 16.44 -2.72 -9.74
C THR A 101 16.22 -1.50 -8.86
N LEU A 102 17.34 -1.05 -8.27
CA LEU A 102 17.47 0.26 -7.65
C LEU A 102 16.91 1.35 -8.58
N GLY A 103 15.87 2.05 -8.12
CA GLY A 103 15.23 3.17 -8.81
C GLY A 103 16.07 4.46 -8.90
N GLU A 104 17.37 4.32 -9.14
CA GLU A 104 18.33 5.33 -9.58
C GLU A 104 19.55 4.54 -10.14
N GLY A 105 19.82 4.65 -11.44
CA GLY A 105 20.72 3.73 -12.16
C GLY A 105 22.17 3.79 -11.70
N CYS A 106 22.55 2.91 -10.77
CA CYS A 106 23.90 2.83 -10.23
C CYS A 106 24.88 2.30 -11.29
N ARG A 107 25.60 3.21 -11.96
CA ARG A 107 26.58 2.94 -13.04
C ARG A 107 27.71 1.96 -12.70
N ALA A 108 27.83 1.52 -11.45
CA ALA A 108 28.80 0.52 -11.02
C ALA A 108 28.29 -0.93 -11.09
N VAL A 109 27.00 -1.14 -11.32
CA VAL A 109 26.41 -2.47 -11.45
C VAL A 109 26.10 -2.73 -12.93
N ASP A 110 27.01 -3.40 -13.63
CA ASP A 110 26.92 -3.68 -15.08
C ASP A 110 25.76 -4.63 -15.49
N HIS A 111 24.86 -4.97 -14.57
CA HIS A 111 23.72 -5.87 -14.80
C HIS A 111 22.54 -5.54 -13.86
N GLU A 112 21.33 -5.80 -14.34
CA GLU A 112 20.14 -5.73 -13.49
C GLU A 112 20.15 -6.85 -12.44
N VAL A 113 19.93 -6.52 -11.17
CA VAL A 113 19.84 -7.50 -10.08
C VAL A 113 18.36 -7.88 -9.85
N PRO A 114 17.95 -9.14 -10.07
CA PRO A 114 16.57 -9.58 -9.85
C PRO A 114 16.15 -9.39 -8.38
N TRP A 115 14.87 -9.06 -8.12
CA TRP A 115 14.40 -8.78 -6.76
C TRP A 115 14.64 -9.97 -5.80
N ARG A 116 14.46 -11.21 -6.28
CA ARG A 116 14.73 -12.44 -5.51
C ARG A 116 16.21 -12.62 -5.11
N GLU A 117 17.14 -12.00 -5.82
CA GLU A 117 18.54 -11.93 -5.43
C GLU A 117 18.77 -10.76 -4.48
N LEU A 118 18.31 -9.55 -4.84
CA LEU A 118 18.49 -8.34 -4.04
C LEU A 118 17.92 -8.49 -2.63
N LYS A 119 16.67 -8.96 -2.49
CA LYS A 119 16.02 -9.33 -1.21
C LYS A 119 16.89 -10.26 -0.35
N ARG A 120 17.57 -11.23 -0.97
CA ARG A 120 18.46 -12.18 -0.26
C ARG A 120 19.78 -11.54 0.19
N LYS A 121 20.26 -10.51 -0.51
CA LYS A 121 21.43 -9.74 -0.08
C LYS A 121 21.06 -8.75 1.03
N LEU A 122 19.92 -8.07 0.91
CA LEU A 122 19.37 -7.17 1.93
C LEU A 122 19.13 -7.88 3.27
N LEU A 123 18.53 -9.07 3.24
CA LEU A 123 18.29 -9.91 4.43
C LEU A 123 19.58 -10.48 5.08
N ARG A 124 20.78 -10.13 4.60
CA ARG A 124 22.06 -10.43 5.28
C ARG A 124 22.59 -9.27 6.10
N CYS A 125 22.21 -8.04 5.76
CA CYS A 125 22.67 -6.86 6.47
C CYS A 125 21.91 -6.76 7.81
N ARG A 126 22.64 -6.44 8.89
CA ARG A 126 22.01 -6.21 10.19
C ARG A 126 21.29 -4.87 10.21
N ARG A 127 20.47 -4.62 11.24
CA ARG A 127 19.88 -3.30 11.44
C ARG A 127 20.98 -2.25 11.66
N GLY A 128 20.83 -1.09 11.02
CA GLY A 128 21.88 -0.07 10.94
C GLY A 128 22.84 -0.22 9.76
N GLN A 129 22.75 -1.30 8.99
CA GLN A 129 23.47 -1.45 7.72
C GLN A 129 22.55 -1.32 6.51
N TYR A 130 23.13 -0.91 5.38
CA TYR A 130 22.54 -1.01 4.05
C TYR A 130 23.38 -1.96 3.18
N TYR A 131 22.75 -2.59 2.17
CA TYR A 131 23.49 -3.34 1.16
C TYR A 131 24.07 -2.38 0.12
N ASP A 132 25.38 -2.38 -0.08
CA ASP A 132 26.05 -1.60 -1.11
C ASP A 132 26.20 -2.40 -2.41
N PRO A 133 25.51 -2.02 -3.51
CA PRO A 133 25.62 -2.72 -4.79
C PRO A 133 27.00 -2.60 -5.46
N LEU A 134 27.80 -1.57 -5.16
CA LEU A 134 29.14 -1.36 -5.73
C LEU A 134 30.14 -2.39 -5.18
N HIS A 135 30.06 -2.67 -3.87
CA HIS A 135 30.96 -3.60 -3.19
C HIS A 135 30.38 -5.01 -3.01
N ASN A 136 29.07 -5.20 -3.26
CA ASN A 136 28.33 -6.46 -3.06
C ASN A 136 28.46 -6.98 -1.62
N ASP A 137 28.45 -6.05 -0.65
CA ASP A 137 28.57 -6.32 0.79
C ASP A 137 27.67 -5.35 1.59
N CYS A 138 27.60 -5.52 2.90
CA CYS A 138 26.85 -4.64 3.80
C CYS A 138 27.75 -3.53 4.36
N ALA A 139 27.29 -2.28 4.26
CA ALA A 139 27.97 -1.10 4.78
C ALA A 139 27.15 -0.47 5.92
N GLU A 140 27.81 0.14 6.90
CA GLU A 140 27.12 0.87 7.97
C GLU A 140 26.44 2.13 7.43
N CYS A 141 25.22 2.39 7.89
CA CYS A 141 24.58 3.68 7.73
C CYS A 141 25.28 4.76 8.57
N PRO A 142 25.11 6.06 8.24
CA PRO A 142 25.53 7.15 9.12
C PRO A 142 24.96 6.96 10.54
N ALA A 143 25.81 7.12 11.56
CA ALA A 143 25.39 7.07 12.95
C ALA A 143 24.71 8.40 13.34
N ASP A 144 23.64 8.30 14.13
CA ASP A 144 22.84 9.44 14.58
C ASP A 144 23.64 10.47 15.39
N SER A 145 23.46 11.75 15.08
CA SER A 145 23.98 12.90 15.82
C SER A 145 22.85 13.65 16.55
N PRO A 146 23.08 14.20 17.76
CA PRO A 146 22.09 15.07 18.44
C PRO A 146 21.69 16.32 17.66
N ASP A 147 22.48 16.74 16.67
CA ASP A 147 22.20 17.90 15.81
C ASP A 147 21.36 17.55 14.56
N ASP A 148 21.15 16.26 14.26
CA ASP A 148 20.49 15.81 13.04
C ASP A 148 19.03 16.27 12.96
N LYS A 149 18.58 16.59 11.75
CA LYS A 149 17.21 17.03 11.50
C LYS A 149 16.37 15.88 10.96
N VAL A 150 15.44 15.41 11.78
CA VAL A 150 14.45 14.42 11.38
C VAL A 150 13.49 15.05 10.39
N PHE A 151 13.48 14.51 9.17
CA PHE A 151 12.34 14.58 8.27
C PHE A 151 11.67 13.21 8.25
N ALA A 152 10.48 13.13 8.86
CA ALA A 152 9.68 11.92 8.97
C ALA A 152 8.38 12.06 8.15
N VAL A 153 7.79 10.92 7.77
CA VAL A 153 6.43 10.86 7.20
C VAL A 153 5.69 9.65 7.73
N PHE A 154 4.38 9.81 7.94
CA PHE A 154 3.44 8.72 8.15
C PHE A 154 3.05 8.14 6.79
N TRP A 155 3.15 6.82 6.66
CA TRP A 155 2.70 6.09 5.48
C TRP A 155 1.56 5.15 5.83
N GLU A 156 0.35 5.53 5.42
CA GLU A 156 -0.82 4.67 5.50
C GLU A 156 -0.60 3.38 4.70
N THR A 157 -0.60 2.26 5.39
CA THR A 157 -0.54 0.88 4.85
C THR A 157 -1.82 0.45 4.12
N GLN A 158 -2.76 1.37 3.93
CA GLN A 158 -3.81 1.28 2.91
C GLN A 158 -3.24 1.61 1.51
N SER A 159 -2.31 2.56 1.43
CA SER A 159 -1.65 3.00 0.20
C SER A 159 -0.48 2.11 -0.20
N ASN A 160 -0.35 1.83 -1.50
CA ASN A 160 0.72 0.99 -2.04
C ASN A 160 2.10 1.61 -1.81
N CYS A 161 2.90 1.04 -0.92
CA CYS A 161 4.22 1.54 -0.55
C CYS A 161 5.24 1.61 -1.69
N GLN A 162 5.02 0.96 -2.85
CA GLN A 162 5.86 1.18 -4.03
C GLN A 162 5.79 2.63 -4.54
N ASN A 163 4.69 3.35 -4.27
CA ASN A 163 4.58 4.79 -4.53
C ASN A 163 5.54 5.60 -3.65
N LEU A 164 5.83 5.14 -2.43
CA LEU A 164 6.81 5.75 -1.53
C LEU A 164 8.24 5.39 -1.97
N VAL A 165 8.52 4.11 -2.24
CA VAL A 165 9.84 3.62 -2.66
C VAL A 165 10.29 4.27 -3.98
N GLY A 166 9.39 4.31 -4.97
CA GLY A 166 9.66 4.83 -6.31
C GLY A 166 9.68 6.36 -6.43
N ASN A 167 9.26 7.10 -5.39
CA ASN A 167 9.28 8.56 -5.40
C ASN A 167 10.74 9.08 -5.24
N PRO A 168 11.29 9.88 -6.17
CA PRO A 168 12.65 10.39 -6.07
C PRO A 168 12.86 11.39 -4.91
N HIS A 169 11.79 11.92 -4.31
CA HIS A 169 11.89 12.77 -3.11
C HIS A 169 12.08 11.97 -1.81
N THR A 170 11.83 10.66 -1.81
CA THR A 170 12.00 9.77 -0.65
C THR A 170 13.45 9.74 -0.13
N ARG A 171 14.44 10.09 -0.97
CA ARG A 171 15.85 10.26 -0.56
C ARG A 171 16.11 11.43 0.41
N PHE A 172 15.13 12.29 0.64
CA PHE A 172 15.19 13.37 1.65
C PHE A 172 14.59 12.97 2.99
N LEU A 173 13.92 11.81 3.07
CA LEU A 173 13.35 11.29 4.30
C LEU A 173 14.44 10.63 5.15
N THR A 174 14.26 10.71 6.47
CA THR A 174 15.13 10.08 7.47
C THR A 174 14.42 8.93 8.19
N HIS A 175 13.11 9.07 8.41
CA HIS A 175 12.25 8.13 9.11
C HIS A 175 10.92 7.96 8.35
N ILE A 176 10.32 6.77 8.40
CA ILE A 176 8.98 6.48 7.92
C ILE A 176 8.23 5.75 9.03
N MET A 177 7.12 6.32 9.48
CA MET A 177 6.16 5.68 10.37
C MET A 177 5.18 4.86 9.51
N TRP A 178 5.02 3.57 9.83
CA TRP A 178 4.17 2.64 9.08
C TRP A 178 2.82 2.50 9.77
N SER A 179 1.79 3.09 9.16
CA SER A 179 0.52 3.44 9.80
C SER A 179 -0.64 2.56 9.32
N PHE A 180 -1.42 1.89 10.14
CA PHE A 180 -1.28 1.67 11.58
C PHE A 180 -1.45 0.17 11.88
N VAL A 181 -0.93 -0.26 13.01
CA VAL A 181 -1.44 -1.45 13.71
C VAL A 181 -2.26 -0.99 14.92
N GLU A 182 -3.54 -1.34 14.93
CA GLU A 182 -4.45 -0.97 16.01
C GLU A 182 -4.39 -2.04 17.12
N PRO A 183 -4.09 -1.69 18.39
CA PRO A 183 -4.11 -2.66 19.49
C PRO A 183 -5.52 -3.19 19.77
N GLY A 184 -5.63 -4.48 20.08
CA GLY A 184 -6.89 -5.12 20.50
C GLY A 184 -7.35 -4.70 21.90
N GLU A 185 -8.60 -5.05 22.25
CA GLU A 185 -9.19 -4.83 23.59
C GLU A 185 -8.45 -5.58 24.70
N ASP A 186 -7.72 -6.63 24.35
CA ASP A 186 -6.83 -7.38 25.25
C ASP A 186 -5.40 -6.82 25.27
N GLY A 187 -5.14 -5.68 24.61
CA GLY A 187 -3.81 -5.11 24.42
C GLY A 187 -2.95 -5.78 23.34
N THR A 188 -3.42 -6.82 22.64
CA THR A 188 -2.59 -7.48 21.61
C THR A 188 -2.47 -6.61 20.36
N VAL A 189 -1.24 -6.26 19.98
CA VAL A 189 -0.92 -5.60 18.71
C VAL A 189 -0.83 -6.64 17.58
N PRO A 190 -1.60 -6.51 16.49
CA PRO A 190 -1.57 -7.45 15.38
C PRO A 190 -0.29 -7.31 14.55
N SER A 191 0.23 -8.43 14.04
CA SER A 191 1.32 -8.46 13.06
C SER A 191 0.80 -8.45 11.61
N GLU A 192 -0.36 -7.83 11.38
CA GLU A 192 -1.07 -7.78 10.11
C GLU A 192 -1.54 -6.35 9.82
N PHE A 193 -0.90 -5.69 8.86
CA PHE A 193 -1.37 -4.41 8.33
C PHE A 193 -2.57 -4.58 7.39
N GLN A 194 -3.37 -3.53 7.26
CA GLN A 194 -4.79 -3.61 6.87
C GLN A 194 -5.10 -4.06 5.42
N TYR A 195 -4.26 -3.74 4.42
CA TYR A 195 -4.59 -3.95 2.99
C TYR A 195 -3.56 -4.75 2.19
N TRP A 196 -2.27 -4.46 2.32
CA TRP A 196 -1.22 -5.11 1.54
C TRP A 196 -0.67 -6.34 2.25
N SER A 197 -0.14 -7.30 1.49
CA SER A 197 0.47 -8.49 2.10
C SER A 197 1.68 -8.10 2.95
N GLN A 198 1.89 -8.83 4.05
CA GLN A 198 2.99 -8.54 4.97
C GLN A 198 4.36 -8.72 4.30
N GLU A 199 4.45 -9.56 3.25
CA GLU A 199 5.66 -9.68 2.41
C GLU A 199 5.89 -8.43 1.53
N HIS A 200 4.84 -7.81 0.97
CA HIS A 200 4.95 -6.59 0.17
C HIS A 200 5.45 -5.41 1.01
N ILE A 201 4.94 -5.27 2.25
CA ILE A 201 5.37 -4.24 3.20
C ILE A 201 6.83 -4.43 3.59
N LYS A 202 7.26 -5.66 3.92
CA LYS A 202 8.67 -5.99 4.17
C LYS A 202 9.56 -5.68 2.96
N ASP A 203 9.08 -5.93 1.75
CA ASP A 203 9.84 -5.67 0.53
C ASP A 203 9.99 -4.17 0.22
N CYS A 204 9.02 -3.34 0.62
CA CYS A 204 9.20 -1.89 0.65
C CYS A 204 10.20 -1.45 1.73
N ILE A 205 10.09 -1.95 2.96
CA ILE A 205 11.00 -1.64 4.09
C ILE A 205 12.46 -1.96 3.71
N LEU A 206 12.71 -3.13 3.13
CA LEU A 206 14.04 -3.56 2.68
C LEU A 206 14.62 -2.61 1.61
N GLN A 207 13.79 -2.09 0.70
CA GLN A 207 14.21 -1.11 -0.30
C GLN A 207 14.48 0.29 0.30
N LEU A 208 13.81 0.67 1.37
CA LEU A 208 14.02 1.96 2.04
C LEU A 208 15.29 1.95 2.91
N ARG A 209 15.61 0.80 3.52
CA ARG A 209 16.89 0.59 4.23
C ARG A 209 18.12 0.74 3.33
N MET A 210 18.01 0.46 2.03
CA MET A 210 19.09 0.73 1.06
C MET A 210 19.49 2.21 0.97
N ARG A 211 18.60 3.11 1.41
CA ARG A 211 18.82 4.55 1.49
C ARG A 211 19.10 5.03 2.92
N CYS A 212 19.35 4.10 3.86
CA CYS A 212 19.48 4.36 5.30
C CYS A 212 18.28 5.05 5.96
N ILE A 213 17.09 4.96 5.36
CA ILE A 213 15.86 5.49 5.94
C ILE A 213 15.38 4.52 7.02
N LYS A 214 15.14 5.01 8.24
CA LYS A 214 14.63 4.22 9.35
C LYS A 214 13.14 3.96 9.18
N ASN A 215 12.68 2.77 9.52
CA ASN A 215 11.29 2.35 9.40
C ASN A 215 10.76 2.04 10.80
N MET A 216 9.71 2.71 11.25
CA MET A 216 9.10 2.50 12.57
C MET A 216 7.65 2.04 12.40
N VAL A 217 7.14 1.20 13.29
CA VAL A 217 5.71 0.86 13.29
C VAL A 217 4.94 1.90 14.09
N ALA A 218 3.90 2.50 13.49
CA ALA A 218 2.95 3.34 14.22
C ALA A 218 1.83 2.48 14.80
N ILE A 219 1.70 2.52 16.13
CA ILE A 219 0.71 1.75 16.89
C ILE A 219 -0.32 2.73 17.46
N GLY A 220 -1.59 2.59 17.06
CA GLY A 220 -2.67 3.47 17.50
C GLY A 220 -3.47 4.12 16.37
N GLY A 221 -3.66 5.43 16.46
CA GLY A 221 -4.48 6.27 15.58
C GLY A 221 -5.90 6.53 16.11
N ALA A 222 -6.60 7.47 15.46
CA ALA A 222 -7.93 7.98 15.83
C ALA A 222 -9.00 6.92 16.07
N THR A 223 -8.93 5.81 15.34
CA THR A 223 -9.83 4.65 15.47
C THR A 223 -9.56 3.81 16.71
N ALA A 224 -8.34 3.86 17.26
CA ALA A 224 -7.88 2.99 18.34
C ALA A 224 -7.75 3.66 19.72
N ARG A 225 -8.09 4.95 19.86
CA ARG A 225 -7.97 5.74 21.11
C ARG A 225 -8.45 4.99 22.36
N GLU A 226 -9.67 4.44 22.34
CA GLU A 226 -10.24 3.73 23.51
C GLU A 226 -9.44 2.48 23.93
N ARG A 227 -8.60 1.91 23.05
CA ARG A 227 -7.83 0.68 23.30
C ARG A 227 -6.69 0.90 24.29
N PHE A 228 -6.05 2.08 24.27
CA PHE A 228 -4.99 2.44 25.22
C PHE A 228 -5.51 2.54 26.66
N LEU A 229 -6.77 2.92 26.84
CA LEU A 229 -7.44 2.95 28.16
C LEU A 229 -7.42 1.58 28.87
N GLU A 230 -7.35 0.47 28.13
CA GLU A 230 -7.31 -0.89 28.68
C GLU A 230 -5.90 -1.38 29.02
N LEU A 231 -4.84 -0.66 28.65
CA LEU A 231 -3.45 -0.96 29.08
C LEU A 231 -3.19 -0.65 30.57
N LYS A 232 -4.21 -0.14 31.29
CA LYS A 232 -4.25 -0.08 32.75
C LYS A 232 -4.24 -1.47 33.42
N ASP A 233 -4.68 -2.51 32.71
CA ASP A 233 -4.64 -3.89 33.20
C ASP A 233 -3.25 -4.50 32.96
N PRO A 234 -2.56 -5.07 33.97
CA PRO A 234 -1.22 -5.63 33.81
C PRO A 234 -1.11 -6.78 32.80
N ALA A 235 -2.17 -7.56 32.58
CA ALA A 235 -2.17 -8.64 31.60
C ALA A 235 -2.39 -8.12 30.17
N ASN A 236 -3.15 -7.03 30.00
CA ASN A 236 -3.20 -6.30 28.72
C ASN A 236 -1.84 -5.65 28.42
N LEU A 237 -1.21 -5.02 29.41
CA LEU A 237 0.10 -4.37 29.29
C LEU A 237 1.21 -5.35 28.87
N GLU A 238 1.29 -6.54 29.49
CA GLU A 238 2.27 -7.56 29.10
C GLU A 238 1.99 -8.15 27.71
N ARG A 239 0.72 -8.28 27.30
CA ARG A 239 0.37 -8.65 25.90
C ARG A 239 0.81 -7.56 24.92
N PHE A 240 0.55 -6.29 25.23
CA PHE A 240 0.96 -5.14 24.41
C PHE A 240 2.48 -5.06 24.24
N LYS A 241 3.24 -5.17 25.34
CA LYS A 241 4.70 -5.24 25.33
C LYS A 241 5.21 -6.37 24.41
N HIS A 242 4.76 -7.60 24.64
CA HIS A 242 5.25 -8.78 23.92
C HIS A 242 4.84 -8.76 22.43
N SER A 243 3.60 -8.40 22.12
CA SER A 243 3.12 -8.33 20.73
C SER A 243 3.78 -7.20 19.94
N SER A 244 3.99 -6.01 20.52
CA SER A 244 4.77 -4.93 19.92
C SER A 244 6.20 -5.37 19.57
N MET A 245 6.90 -6.07 20.48
CA MET A 245 8.24 -6.59 20.18
C MET A 245 8.22 -7.62 19.04
N LYS A 246 7.19 -8.47 18.98
CA LYS A 246 7.00 -9.40 17.86
C LYS A 246 6.84 -8.65 16.53
N VAL A 247 6.07 -7.56 16.48
CA VAL A 247 5.91 -6.76 15.25
C VAL A 247 7.23 -6.12 14.83
N VAL A 248 7.98 -5.52 15.76
CA VAL A 248 9.31 -4.96 15.49
C VAL A 248 10.25 -6.01 14.89
N GLN A 249 10.29 -7.21 15.45
CA GLN A 249 11.14 -8.30 14.97
C GLN A 249 10.68 -8.92 13.64
N GLU A 250 9.36 -9.10 13.46
CA GLU A 250 8.75 -9.77 12.29
C GLU A 250 8.99 -8.98 10.99
N PHE A 251 8.91 -7.65 11.04
CA PHE A 251 9.19 -6.74 9.92
C PHE A 251 10.62 -6.20 9.93
N GLY A 252 11.33 -6.38 11.05
CA GLY A 252 12.68 -5.87 11.26
C GLY A 252 12.73 -4.35 11.40
N PHE A 253 11.70 -3.70 11.94
CA PHE A 253 11.65 -2.24 12.14
C PHE A 253 12.82 -1.71 12.98
N ASP A 254 13.08 -0.40 12.86
CA ASP A 254 14.12 0.35 13.56
C ASP A 254 13.62 0.96 14.89
N GLY A 255 12.30 0.99 15.09
CA GLY A 255 11.67 1.49 16.31
C GLY A 255 10.15 1.31 16.33
N ILE A 256 9.53 1.83 17.40
CA ILE A 256 8.08 1.93 17.59
C ILE A 256 7.71 3.41 17.71
N ASP A 257 6.61 3.77 17.09
CA ASP A 257 5.95 5.06 17.18
C ASP A 257 4.57 4.83 17.82
N ILE A 258 4.22 5.60 18.86
CA ILE A 258 2.95 5.46 19.57
C ILE A 258 2.04 6.63 19.27
N ASP A 259 0.98 6.32 18.54
CA ASP A 259 -0.12 7.22 18.18
C ASP A 259 -1.32 6.97 19.11
N ASP A 260 -1.08 7.11 20.41
CA ASP A 260 -2.15 7.14 21.41
C ASP A 260 -2.72 8.56 21.47
N GLU A 261 -3.70 8.85 20.62
CA GLU A 261 -4.39 10.14 20.65
C GLU A 261 -5.37 10.29 21.85
N THR A 262 -5.39 9.42 22.87
CA THR A 262 -6.30 9.62 24.03
C THR A 262 -6.12 11.02 24.63
N GLY A 263 -7.23 11.70 24.94
CA GLY A 263 -7.19 13.04 25.55
C GLY A 263 -8.15 13.15 26.73
N ASN A 264 -8.65 14.35 27.01
CA ASN A 264 -9.64 14.67 28.03
C ASN A 264 -11.05 14.13 27.68
N MET A 265 -11.12 12.95 27.07
CA MET A 265 -12.34 12.26 26.66
C MET A 265 -13.13 11.70 27.85
N LYS A 266 -14.33 11.17 27.59
CA LYS A 266 -15.17 10.58 28.66
C LYS A 266 -14.48 9.42 29.40
N GLY A 267 -13.69 8.61 28.69
CA GLY A 267 -12.94 7.48 29.23
C GLY A 267 -11.81 7.84 30.20
N THR A 268 -11.33 9.10 30.19
CA THR A 268 -10.30 9.63 31.11
C THR A 268 -10.88 10.57 32.15
N HIS A 269 -12.20 10.51 32.37
CA HIS A 269 -12.96 11.40 33.27
C HIS A 269 -12.81 12.90 32.97
N GLN A 270 -12.41 13.28 31.75
CA GLN A 270 -12.09 14.65 31.34
C GLN A 270 -10.81 15.26 31.98
N ASP A 271 -9.98 14.44 32.63
CA ASP A 271 -8.63 14.81 33.08
C ASP A 271 -7.65 13.69 32.70
N TRP A 272 -7.10 13.79 31.49
CA TRP A 272 -6.15 12.82 30.97
C TRP A 272 -4.87 12.75 31.80
N LEU A 273 -4.37 13.89 32.29
CA LEU A 273 -3.08 13.95 32.99
C LEU A 273 -3.15 13.22 34.34
N THR A 274 -4.26 13.37 35.08
CA THR A 274 -4.46 12.65 36.35
C THR A 274 -4.81 11.18 36.11
N HIS A 275 -5.66 10.85 35.13
CA HIS A 275 -6.26 9.51 35.02
C HIS A 275 -5.63 8.58 33.98
N HIS A 276 -4.92 9.10 32.97
CA HIS A 276 -4.30 8.27 31.93
C HIS A 276 -2.80 8.51 31.71
N GLY A 277 -2.27 9.72 31.94
CA GLY A 277 -0.82 9.99 31.91
C GLY A 277 0.04 8.97 32.68
N PRO A 278 -0.35 8.49 33.88
CA PRO A 278 0.36 7.41 34.57
C PRO A 278 0.32 6.05 33.85
N VAL A 279 -0.73 5.74 33.09
CA VAL A 279 -0.85 4.53 32.26
C VAL A 279 0.08 4.62 31.05
N VAL A 280 0.12 5.78 30.40
CA VAL A 280 1.04 6.08 29.29
C VAL A 280 2.50 5.94 29.70
N VAL A 281 2.88 6.54 30.83
CA VAL A 281 4.24 6.38 31.38
C VAL A 281 4.58 4.92 31.67
N ASN A 282 3.62 4.13 32.17
CA ASN A 282 3.81 2.70 32.41
C ASN A 282 4.01 1.91 31.11
N TYR A 283 3.20 2.13 30.08
CA TYR A 283 3.35 1.37 28.83
C TYR A 283 4.54 1.82 27.99
N LEU A 284 4.91 3.11 27.99
CA LEU A 284 6.12 3.60 27.33
C LEU A 284 7.38 3.04 28.01
N GLN A 285 7.42 2.94 29.34
CA GLN A 285 8.49 2.23 30.05
C GLN A 285 8.50 0.74 29.68
N ALA A 286 7.34 0.09 29.65
CA ALA A 286 7.23 -1.33 29.28
C ALA A 286 7.72 -1.60 27.84
N LEU A 287 7.45 -0.71 26.90
CA LEU A 287 7.99 -0.75 25.53
C LEU A 287 9.49 -0.49 25.50
N ARG A 288 9.99 0.53 26.21
CA ARG A 288 11.43 0.83 26.31
C ARG A 288 12.22 -0.36 26.84
N ASP A 289 11.76 -0.96 27.93
CA ASP A 289 12.29 -2.22 28.50
C ASP A 289 12.27 -3.37 27.48
N GLY A 290 11.21 -3.46 26.68
CA GLY A 290 11.07 -4.47 25.64
C GLY A 290 12.10 -4.29 24.52
N LEU A 291 12.21 -3.07 24.00
CA LEU A 291 13.15 -2.68 22.95
C LEU A 291 14.61 -2.89 23.40
N ASP A 292 14.93 -2.50 24.63
CA ASP A 292 16.27 -2.68 25.21
C ASP A 292 16.56 -4.16 25.54
N ALA A 293 15.54 -5.00 25.80
CA ALA A 293 15.69 -6.45 25.96
C ALA A 293 15.85 -7.23 24.64
N ILE A 294 15.35 -6.71 23.51
CA ILE A 294 15.57 -7.29 22.17
C ILE A 294 16.78 -6.70 21.43
N GLN A 295 17.41 -5.66 22.00
CA GLN A 295 18.57 -4.97 21.44
C GLN A 295 19.77 -5.92 21.25
N ARG A 296 20.44 -5.82 20.11
CA ARG A 296 21.69 -6.54 19.84
C ARG A 296 22.92 -5.65 20.09
N PRO A 297 24.05 -6.19 20.55
CA PRO A 297 25.24 -5.38 20.87
C PRO A 297 25.88 -4.66 19.67
N ASP A 298 25.55 -5.07 18.45
CA ASP A 298 26.18 -4.65 17.21
C ASP A 298 25.21 -3.97 16.22
N GLU A 299 23.99 -3.65 16.66
CA GLU A 299 23.00 -2.85 15.94
C GLU A 299 22.77 -1.51 16.68
N PRO A 300 22.27 -0.44 16.02
CA PRO A 300 21.87 0.82 16.68
C PRO A 300 20.82 0.60 17.77
N ARG A 301 20.63 1.56 18.68
CA ARG A 301 19.53 1.49 19.66
C ARG A 301 18.18 1.59 18.95
N TYR A 302 17.23 0.72 19.31
CA TYR A 302 15.84 0.83 18.84
C TYR A 302 15.20 2.15 19.32
N LEU A 303 14.50 2.84 18.41
CA LEU A 303 13.79 4.08 18.72
C LEU A 303 12.43 3.82 19.37
N LEU A 304 11.99 4.71 20.25
CA LEU A 304 10.62 4.83 20.74
C LEU A 304 10.15 6.29 20.57
N THR A 305 9.04 6.53 19.89
CA THR A 305 8.52 7.88 19.61
C THR A 305 7.04 8.03 20.01
N TRP A 306 6.58 9.26 20.17
CA TRP A 306 5.28 9.62 20.75
C TRP A 306 4.60 10.74 19.98
N ASP A 307 3.36 10.53 19.55
CA ASP A 307 2.55 11.57 18.92
C ASP A 307 1.80 12.41 19.97
N GLU A 308 1.84 13.73 19.78
CA GLU A 308 1.33 14.68 20.76
C GLU A 308 0.53 15.82 20.12
N PHE A 309 -0.54 16.24 20.80
CA PHE A 309 -1.36 17.35 20.34
C PHE A 309 -0.60 18.68 20.48
N PRO A 310 -0.72 19.60 19.51
CA PRO A 310 -0.11 20.95 19.60
C PRO A 310 -0.50 21.72 20.87
N HIS A 311 -1.73 21.51 21.34
CA HIS A 311 -2.28 22.16 22.53
C HIS A 311 -1.71 21.63 23.87
N SER A 312 -0.88 20.59 23.87
CA SER A 312 -0.49 19.94 25.13
C SER A 312 0.50 20.72 26.00
N TRP A 313 1.02 21.84 25.48
CA TRP A 313 1.79 22.83 26.24
C TRP A 313 1.04 24.15 26.47
N ASP A 314 -0.22 24.29 26.00
CA ASP A 314 -1.02 25.49 26.24
C ASP A 314 -1.44 25.58 27.73
N PRO A 315 -1.09 26.66 28.46
CA PRO A 315 -1.33 26.75 29.89
C PRO A 315 -2.81 26.56 30.27
N PRO A 316 -3.12 25.77 31.32
CA PRO A 316 -4.50 25.53 31.73
C PRO A 316 -5.12 26.78 32.37
N ASP A 317 -6.22 27.25 31.80
CA ASP A 317 -7.02 28.38 32.32
C ASP A 317 -8.49 27.94 32.49
N PRO A 318 -8.88 27.41 33.66
CA PRO A 318 -10.26 27.02 33.94
C PRO A 318 -11.23 28.21 34.10
N THR A 319 -10.77 29.45 33.92
CA THR A 319 -11.61 30.66 33.99
C THR A 319 -11.98 31.21 32.61
N ASN A 320 -11.34 30.73 31.53
CA ASN A 320 -11.60 31.16 30.17
C ASN A 320 -12.73 30.33 29.52
N GLU A 321 -13.93 30.90 29.45
CA GLU A 321 -15.13 30.27 28.87
C GLU A 321 -15.02 29.93 27.37
N LEU A 322 -14.02 30.47 26.65
CA LEU A 322 -13.81 30.23 25.22
C LEU A 322 -12.73 29.18 24.93
N TYR A 323 -11.63 29.19 25.70
CA TYR A 323 -10.53 28.24 25.52
C TYR A 323 -9.76 28.03 26.83
N THR A 324 -9.90 26.84 27.42
CA THR A 324 -9.31 26.53 28.74
C THR A 324 -7.86 26.02 28.69
N GLY A 325 -7.18 26.08 27.54
CA GLY A 325 -5.83 25.51 27.37
C GLY A 325 -5.83 23.99 27.24
N CYS A 326 -4.75 23.34 27.68
CA CYS A 326 -4.57 21.88 27.56
C CYS A 326 -5.61 21.02 28.31
N ILE A 327 -6.40 21.60 29.24
CA ILE A 327 -7.52 20.94 29.94
C ILE A 327 -8.86 21.00 29.17
N SER A 328 -8.89 21.51 27.94
CA SER A 328 -10.15 21.71 27.22
C SER A 328 -10.86 20.39 26.87
N PHE A 329 -12.19 20.41 26.95
CA PHE A 329 -13.07 19.30 26.58
C PHE A 329 -14.38 19.82 25.97
N HIS A 330 -14.72 19.32 24.78
CA HIS A 330 -16.01 19.56 24.14
C HIS A 330 -16.83 18.26 24.13
N LYS A 331 -17.98 18.31 24.80
CA LYS A 331 -18.88 17.16 25.05
C LYS A 331 -19.25 16.37 23.79
N ASP A 332 -19.40 17.08 22.68
CA ASP A 332 -19.93 16.57 21.41
C ASP A 332 -18.82 16.10 20.44
N TYR A 333 -17.55 16.39 20.73
CA TYR A 333 -16.38 16.02 19.91
C TYR A 333 -15.32 15.19 20.66
N ASP A 334 -15.52 14.90 21.95
CA ASP A 334 -14.78 13.90 22.73
C ASP A 334 -13.25 14.11 22.91
N GLY A 335 -12.89 15.31 23.36
CA GLY A 335 -11.64 15.52 24.10
C GLY A 335 -10.35 15.33 23.31
N TRP A 336 -10.16 16.10 22.24
CA TRP A 336 -8.95 16.15 21.41
C TRP A 336 -7.83 17.03 21.99
N HIS A 337 -7.75 17.14 23.31
CA HIS A 337 -6.73 17.90 24.03
C HIS A 337 -6.33 17.10 25.27
N ARG A 338 -5.10 17.31 25.77
CA ARG A 338 -4.59 16.87 27.07
C ARG A 338 -3.43 17.76 27.49
N CYS A 339 -3.09 17.82 28.76
CA CYS A 339 -1.84 18.43 29.21
C CYS A 339 -0.70 17.42 29.13
N TYR A 340 0.46 17.85 28.61
CA TYR A 340 1.63 17.00 28.43
C TYR A 340 2.12 16.41 29.76
N GLU A 341 2.40 15.11 29.80
CA GLU A 341 2.99 14.41 30.94
C GLU A 341 4.53 14.45 30.83
N PRO A 342 5.25 15.27 31.64
CA PRO A 342 6.67 15.52 31.42
C PRO A 342 7.57 14.28 31.55
N ARG A 343 7.10 13.21 32.18
CA ARG A 343 7.85 11.94 32.28
C ARG A 343 7.99 11.22 30.93
N ILE A 344 7.14 11.50 29.94
CA ILE A 344 7.23 10.94 28.59
C ILE A 344 8.59 11.28 27.95
N SER A 345 9.06 12.52 28.12
CA SER A 345 10.36 13.00 27.59
C SER A 345 11.60 12.26 28.12
N ALA A 346 11.47 11.40 29.13
CA ALA A 346 12.56 10.56 29.64
C ALA A 346 12.54 9.11 29.08
N LEU A 347 11.49 8.74 28.36
CA LEU A 347 11.25 7.39 27.84
C LEU A 347 11.39 7.30 26.32
N VAL A 348 11.03 8.39 25.63
CA VAL A 348 10.99 8.47 24.16
C VAL A 348 12.18 9.23 23.60
N ASP A 349 12.59 8.85 22.40
CA ASP A 349 13.72 9.42 21.67
C ASP A 349 13.31 10.65 20.83
N MET A 350 12.01 10.80 20.52
CA MET A 350 11.41 11.97 19.87
C MET A 350 9.91 12.07 20.20
N VAL A 351 9.38 13.30 20.24
CA VAL A 351 7.94 13.60 20.29
C VAL A 351 7.53 14.24 18.96
N ASN A 352 6.56 13.67 18.26
CA ASN A 352 6.00 14.19 17.03
C ASN A 352 4.81 15.09 17.40
N VAL A 353 4.93 16.40 17.23
CA VAL A 353 3.81 17.31 17.53
C VAL A 353 2.92 17.45 16.30
N MET A 354 1.68 16.99 16.40
CA MET A 354 0.70 16.87 15.32
C MET A 354 0.11 18.23 14.91
N PHE A 355 0.95 19.13 14.35
CA PHE A 355 0.58 20.48 13.89
C PHE A 355 -0.28 20.49 12.60
N TYR A 356 -1.31 19.64 12.56
CA TYR A 356 -2.34 19.51 11.53
C TYR A 356 -3.70 19.25 12.20
N ASN A 357 -4.79 19.27 11.43
CA ASN A 357 -6.17 19.12 11.93
C ASN A 357 -6.61 20.10 13.04
N MET A 358 -5.78 21.12 13.32
CA MET A 358 -6.11 22.27 14.16
C MET A 358 -7.35 22.96 13.61
N ASP A 359 -8.43 22.96 14.38
CA ASP A 359 -9.72 23.47 13.93
C ASP A 359 -9.64 24.98 13.65
N SER A 360 -10.20 25.44 12.54
CA SER A 360 -9.95 26.79 12.00
C SER A 360 -10.78 27.90 12.68
N GLY A 361 -11.08 27.71 13.97
CA GLY A 361 -11.92 28.55 14.81
C GLY A 361 -11.28 29.87 15.27
N ASP A 362 -10.90 30.73 14.31
CA ASP A 362 -10.50 32.14 14.50
C ASP A 362 -9.31 32.39 15.48
N VAL A 363 -8.57 31.34 15.85
CA VAL A 363 -7.33 31.48 16.65
C VAL A 363 -6.21 32.05 15.78
N ARG A 364 -5.78 33.26 16.11
CA ARG A 364 -4.57 33.85 15.52
C ARG A 364 -3.34 33.13 16.03
N ILE A 365 -2.83 32.17 15.25
CA ILE A 365 -1.57 31.48 15.53
C ILE A 365 -0.45 32.51 15.63
N ALA A 366 -0.03 32.83 16.85
CA ALA A 366 1.22 33.53 17.10
C ALA A 366 2.36 32.55 16.84
N SER A 367 3.08 32.73 15.74
CA SER A 367 4.13 31.80 15.30
C SER A 367 5.29 31.74 16.30
N VAL A 368 5.25 30.75 17.20
CA VAL A 368 6.43 30.29 17.94
C VAL A 368 7.21 29.36 17.02
N LEU A 369 8.24 29.89 16.36
CA LEU A 369 9.30 29.04 15.81
C LEU A 369 10.17 28.52 16.96
N LEU A 370 10.58 27.26 16.85
CA LEU A 370 11.74 26.66 17.49
C LEU A 370 12.70 26.19 16.39
#